data_AF-A0A7L4PHB4-F1
#
_entry.id   AF-A0A7L4PHB4-F1
#
_cell.length_a   1.000
_cell.length_b   1.000
_cell.length_c   1.000
_cell.angle_alpha   90.00
_cell.angle_beta   90.00
_cell.angle_gamma   90.00
#
_symmetry.space_group_name_H-M   'P 1'
#
loop_
_entity.id
_entity.type
_entity.pdbx_description
1 polymer ?
#
loop_
_entity_poly.entity_id
_entity_poly.type
_entity_poly.pdbx_seq_one_letter_code
_entity_poly.pdbx_strand_id
1 'polypeptide(L)' 'DRTHECPQCGLSINRDWNAAINILRLGLQSVGIGSHRSLALQGGE' A
#
# COMPACT_ATOMS: atom_id res chain seq x y z
N ASP A 1 16.64 14.99 6.12
CA ASP A 1 15.42 14.22 6.41
C ASP A 1 15.29 13.09 5.39
N ARG A 2 14.82 11.90 5.78
CA ARG A 2 14.78 10.68 4.94
C ARG A 2 13.37 10.42 4.41
N THR A 3 12.71 11.48 3.95
CA THR A 3 11.32 11.46 3.45
C THR A 3 11.27 11.07 1.97
N HIS A 4 10.31 10.23 1.61
CA HIS A 4 9.94 9.84 0.26
C HIS A 4 8.81 10.76 -0.19
N GLU A 5 9.04 11.46 -1.29
CA GLU A 5 8.03 12.26 -1.99
C GLU A 5 7.66 11.54 -3.29
N CYS A 6 6.42 11.06 -3.39
CA CYS A 6 5.95 10.40 -4.60
C CYS A 6 5.37 11.44 -5.58
N PRO A 7 5.99 11.66 -6.76
CA PRO A 7 5.53 12.66 -7.71
C PRO A 7 4.22 12.27 -8.43
N GLN A 8 3.81 11.01 -8.34
CA GLN A 8 2.57 10.54 -8.98
C GLN A 8 1.34 10.71 -8.12
N CYS A 9 1.44 10.47 -6.81
CA CYS A 9 0.28 10.49 -5.91
C CYS A 9 0.37 11.51 -4.77
N GLY A 10 1.49 12.23 -4.65
CA GLY A 10 1.70 13.23 -3.60
C GLY A 10 1.95 12.65 -2.21
N LEU A 11 2.25 11.35 -2.09
CA LEU A 11 2.59 10.73 -0.81
C LEU A 11 3.92 11.28 -0.29
N SER A 12 3.91 11.83 0.93
CA SER A 12 5.09 12.25 1.69
C SER A 12 5.19 11.42 2.97
N ILE A 13 6.20 10.54 3.08
CA ILE A 13 6.41 9.69 4.26
C ILE A 13 7.87 9.24 4.39
N ASN A 14 8.32 8.85 5.58
CA ASN A 14 9.67 8.29 5.75
C ASN A 14 9.94 7.11 4.79
N ARG A 15 11.13 7.10 4.16
CA ARG A 15 11.53 6.10 3.15
C ARG A 15 11.58 4.67 3.69
N ASP A 16 12.00 4.47 4.94
CA ASP A 16 12.07 3.13 5.53
C ASP A 16 10.68 2.58 5.81
N TRP A 17 9.77 3.46 6.23
CA TRP A 17 8.38 3.11 6.40
C TRP A 17 7.72 2.71 5.06
N ASN A 18 7.97 3.50 4.00
CA ASN A 18 7.50 3.16 2.65
C ASN A 18 8.06 1.81 2.17
N ALA A 19 9.34 1.55 2.42
CA ALA A 19 9.98 0.27 2.06
C ALA A 19 9.37 -0.91 2.85
N ALA A 20 9.13 -0.76 4.15
CA ALA A 20 8.51 -1.79 4.98
C ALA A 20 7.10 -2.16 4.49
N ILE A 21 6.29 -1.16 4.12
CA ILE A 21 4.96 -1.39 3.52
C ILE A 21 5.08 -2.18 2.21
N ASN A 22 6.02 -1.82 1.34
CA ASN A 22 6.22 -2.52 0.07
C ASN A 22 6.68 -3.97 0.27
N ILE A 23 7.61 -4.22 1.21
CA ILE A 23 8.07 -5.57 1.56
C ILE A 23 6.91 -6.41 2.10
N LEU A 24 6.12 -5.87 3.02
CA LEU A 24 4.94 -6.56 3.55
C LEU A 24 3.96 -6.91 2.44
N ARG A 25 3.66 -5.96 1.56
CA ARG A 25 2.74 -6.17 0.43
C ARG A 25 3.22 -7.30 -0.48
N LEU A 26 4.50 -7.30 -0.86
CA LEU A 26 5.08 -8.35 -1.69
C LEU A 26 5.09 -9.71 -0.98
N GLY A 27 5.37 -9.74 0.33
CA GLY A 27 5.34 -10.95 1.15
C GLY A 27 3.93 -11.54 1.29
N LEU A 28 2.89 -10.71 1.41
CA LEU A 28 1.50 -11.19 1.41
C LEU A 28 1.09 -11.71 0.03
N GLN A 29 1.47 -11.00 -1.03
CA GLN A 29 1.21 -11.43 -2.41
C GLN A 29 1.86 -12.78 -2.73
N SER A 30 3.07 -13.04 -2.24
CA SER A 30 3.77 -14.30 -2.52
C SER A 30 3.10 -15.53 -1.89
N VAL A 31 2.31 -15.36 -0.83
CA VAL A 31 1.51 -16.42 -0.20
C VAL A 31 0.05 -16.43 -0.66
N GLY A 32 -0.28 -15.70 -1.72
CA GLY A 32 -1.64 -15.65 -2.28
C GLY A 32 -2.62 -14.76 -1.51
N ILE A 33 -2.15 -13.98 -0.53
CA ILE A 33 -2.96 -13.01 0.20
C ILE A 33 -2.89 -11.67 -0.53
N GLY A 34 -3.86 -11.44 -1.41
CA GLY A 34 -4.05 -10.13 -2.04
C GLY A 34 -4.53 -9.10 -1.03
N SER A 35 -4.13 -7.83 -1.20
CA SER A 35 -4.83 -6.72 -0.58
C SER A 35 -6.26 -6.75 -1.11
N HIS A 36 -7.20 -7.25 -0.30
CA HIS A 36 -8.61 -7.10 -0.59
C HIS A 36 -8.83 -5.59 -0.72
N ARG A 37 -9.10 -5.12 -1.95
CA ARG A 37 -9.75 -3.83 -2.12
C ARG A 37 -10.90 -3.84 -1.13
N SER A 38 -10.87 -2.91 -0.18
CA SER A 38 -11.94 -2.70 0.78
C SER A 38 -13.23 -2.85 0.00
N LEU A 39 -14.04 -3.83 0.34
CA LEU A 39 -15.33 -4.06 -0.28
C LEU A 39 -16.18 -2.84 0.12
N ALA A 40 -15.97 -1.73 -0.58
CA ALA A 40 -16.79 -0.55 -0.46
C ALA A 40 -18.15 -0.99 -1.00
N LEU A 41 -19.04 -1.31 -0.06
CA LEU A 41 -20.48 -1.13 -0.14
C LEU A 41 -20.99 -1.00 -1.58
N GLN A 42 -21.08 -2.11 -2.31
CA GLN A 42 -22.06 -2.19 -3.39
C GLN A 42 -23.36 -2.58 -2.71
N GLY A 43 -24.09 -1.52 -2.32
CA GLY A 43 -25.49 -1.59 -1.95
C GLY A 43 -26.29 -2.27 -3.06
N GLY A 44 -27.38 -2.90 -2.65
CA GLY A 44 -28.21 -3.68 -3.54
C GLY A 44 -28.90 -2.87 -4.62
N GLU A 45 -29.20 -3.59 -5.69
CA GLU A 45 -30.42 -3.54 -6.47
C GLU A 45 -30.81 -4.96 -6.85
#